data_AF-A0A8T7AEA4-F1
#
_entry.id   AF-A0A8T7AEA4-F1
#
_cell.length_a   1.000
_cell.length_b   1.000
_cell.length_c   1.000
_cell.angle_alpha   90.00
_cell.angle_beta   90.00
_cell.angle_gamma   90.00
#
_symmetry.space_group_name_H-M   'P 1'
#
loop_
_entity.id
_entity.type
_entity.pdbx_description
1 polymer ?
#
loop_
_entity_poly.entity_id
_entity_poly.type
_entity_poly.pdbx_seq_one_letter_code
_entity_poly.pdbx_strand_id
1 'polypeptide(L)'
;DRLPLELYVYSSPQFNAACFKPEQDRLYIMFSSSLIEGFSSAELKFVMGHELGHHVYDHHAIPIGYLLRGKEHPDPQLALELFAWSRYAEISADRAGAHCAQDMSAVAQSLFKLSSGLTSKVVQFSLDDFVAQVDDMMVGDTNARPQSSQADWFSTHPFSPLRVKALKLFEKSELYTEDQNATTAADLEVGVQALLSLMEPSYLEAKTDTAEAMRRLLFAGLITVADATNGISKKELKVFEKFFGKYAFTDKLDIEKIKRTLDQRMAEVTARTSQPQRMQVLHDLCTMAQANGGITQKEREELDHIADGLDIPRAFICHSVDSAKDLD
;
A
#
# COMPACT_ATOMS: atom_id res chain seq x y z
N ASP A 1 -1.55 -36.00 1.64
CA ASP A 1 -2.96 -35.89 2.06
C ASP A 1 -3.62 -34.70 1.39
N ARG A 2 -4.84 -34.86 0.86
CA ARG A 2 -5.61 -33.75 0.28
C ARG A 2 -6.38 -33.09 1.42
N LEU A 3 -6.12 -31.81 1.68
CA LEU A 3 -6.91 -31.02 2.62
C LEU A 3 -8.32 -30.83 2.03
N PRO A 4 -9.40 -31.31 2.68
CA PRO A 4 -10.77 -31.06 2.25
C PRO A 4 -11.06 -29.55 2.13
N LEU A 5 -11.69 -29.16 1.02
CA LEU A 5 -12.10 -27.79 0.72
C LEU A 5 -13.63 -27.68 0.83
N GLU A 6 -14.11 -26.70 1.59
CA GLU A 6 -15.53 -26.38 1.70
C GLU A 6 -15.78 -24.92 1.26
N LEU A 7 -16.84 -24.71 0.48
CA LEU A 7 -17.19 -23.40 -0.08
C LEU A 7 -18.47 -22.89 0.57
N TYR A 8 -18.47 -21.63 1.00
CA TYR A 8 -19.60 -20.99 1.66
C TYR A 8 -19.92 -19.65 1.00
N VAL A 9 -21.19 -19.24 1.11
CA VAL A 9 -21.65 -17.91 0.68
C VAL A 9 -22.31 -17.21 1.86
N TYR A 10 -21.97 -15.95 2.09
CA TYR A 10 -22.58 -15.12 3.12
C TYR A 10 -23.23 -13.87 2.53
N SER A 11 -24.29 -13.38 3.18
CA SER A 11 -25.01 -12.20 2.71
C SER A 11 -24.19 -10.95 2.99
N SER A 12 -23.76 -10.26 1.92
CA SER A 12 -23.06 -8.99 1.97
C SER A 12 -23.25 -8.22 0.66
N PRO A 13 -23.49 -6.90 0.70
CA PRO A 13 -23.49 -6.06 -0.49
C PRO A 13 -22.06 -5.71 -0.96
N GLN A 14 -21.04 -5.77 -0.10
CA GLN A 14 -19.64 -5.53 -0.47
C GLN A 14 -19.01 -6.77 -1.09
N PHE A 15 -18.24 -6.59 -2.18
CA PHE A 15 -17.44 -7.66 -2.76
C PHE A 15 -16.32 -8.04 -1.80
N ASN A 16 -16.33 -9.29 -1.36
CA ASN A 16 -15.30 -9.85 -0.51
C ASN A 16 -15.28 -11.38 -0.64
N ALA A 17 -14.10 -11.97 -0.42
CA ALA A 17 -13.84 -13.39 -0.31
C ALA A 17 -12.76 -13.60 0.77
N ALA A 18 -12.76 -14.77 1.40
CA ALA A 18 -11.77 -15.08 2.42
C ALA A 18 -11.45 -16.57 2.43
N CYS A 19 -10.19 -16.91 2.70
CA CYS A 19 -9.73 -18.27 2.90
C CYS A 19 -9.08 -18.44 4.28
N PHE A 20 -9.60 -19.38 5.07
CA PHE A 20 -9.05 -19.67 6.39
C PHE A 20 -9.20 -21.13 6.77
N LYS A 21 -8.37 -21.54 7.73
CA LYS A 21 -8.27 -22.91 8.25
C LYS A 21 -8.69 -22.92 9.73
N PRO A 22 -9.98 -23.14 10.06
CA PRO A 22 -10.47 -23.06 11.43
C PRO A 22 -10.01 -24.20 12.33
N GLU A 23 -9.85 -25.41 11.80
CA GLU A 23 -9.32 -26.60 12.51
C GLU A 23 -8.41 -27.41 11.56
N GLN A 24 -7.57 -28.30 12.12
CA GLN A 24 -6.41 -28.89 11.41
C GLN A 24 -6.74 -29.68 10.13
N ASP A 25 -8.01 -29.97 9.84
CA ASP A 25 -8.42 -30.92 8.81
C ASP A 25 -9.26 -30.35 7.65
N ARG A 26 -9.54 -29.03 7.56
CA ARG A 26 -10.33 -28.47 6.43
C ARG A 26 -9.96 -27.03 6.10
N LEU A 27 -10.06 -26.68 4.83
CA LEU A 27 -9.91 -25.31 4.33
C LEU A 27 -11.28 -24.76 3.93
N TYR A 28 -11.62 -23.57 4.41
CA TYR A 28 -12.86 -22.89 4.05
C TYR A 28 -12.54 -21.73 3.11
N ILE A 29 -13.32 -21.62 2.03
CA ILE A 29 -13.37 -20.41 1.21
C ILE A 29 -14.78 -19.85 1.27
N MET A 30 -14.88 -18.59 1.64
CA MET A 30 -16.14 -17.88 1.77
C MET A 30 -16.22 -16.80 0.70
N PHE A 31 -17.40 -16.62 0.11
CA PHE A 31 -17.68 -15.54 -0.83
C PHE A 31 -18.88 -14.71 -0.35
N SER A 32 -18.80 -13.40 -0.50
CA SER A 32 -19.96 -12.53 -0.40
C SER A 32 -20.97 -12.82 -1.51
N SER A 33 -22.27 -12.67 -1.21
CA SER A 33 -23.34 -12.82 -2.19
C SER A 33 -23.19 -11.88 -3.39
N SER A 34 -22.77 -10.64 -3.16
CA SER A 34 -22.59 -9.67 -4.25
C SER A 34 -21.44 -10.02 -5.19
N LEU A 35 -20.35 -10.62 -4.68
CA LEU A 35 -19.24 -11.06 -5.52
C LEU A 35 -19.66 -12.20 -6.43
N ILE A 36 -20.39 -13.19 -5.90
CA ILE A 36 -20.93 -14.31 -6.70
C ILE A 36 -21.85 -13.82 -7.83
N GLU A 37 -22.70 -12.82 -7.55
CA GLU A 37 -23.62 -12.25 -8.56
C GLU A 37 -22.91 -11.32 -9.56
N GLY A 38 -21.83 -10.65 -9.14
CA GLY A 38 -21.14 -9.64 -9.94
C GLY A 38 -20.03 -10.16 -10.85
N PHE A 39 -19.55 -11.38 -10.62
CA PHE A 39 -18.35 -11.93 -11.24
C PHE A 39 -18.68 -13.16 -12.10
N SER A 40 -18.08 -13.21 -13.29
CA SER A 40 -18.12 -14.36 -14.19
C SER A 40 -17.27 -15.52 -13.68
N SER A 41 -17.43 -16.70 -14.27
CA SER A 41 -16.68 -17.88 -13.83
C SER A 41 -15.15 -17.74 -13.95
N ALA A 42 -14.65 -16.99 -14.95
CA ALA A 42 -13.20 -16.75 -15.08
C ALA A 42 -12.69 -15.79 -14.00
N GLU A 43 -13.46 -14.74 -13.69
CA GLU A 43 -13.17 -13.79 -12.61
C GLU A 43 -13.23 -14.48 -11.24
N LEU A 44 -14.21 -15.36 -11.00
CA LEU A 44 -14.31 -16.16 -9.78
C LEU A 44 -13.15 -17.14 -9.59
N LYS A 45 -12.59 -17.70 -10.68
CA LYS A 45 -11.37 -18.52 -10.61
C LYS A 45 -10.18 -17.70 -10.16
N PHE A 46 -10.05 -16.46 -10.63
CA PHE A 46 -9.00 -15.55 -10.17
C PHE A 46 -9.13 -15.29 -8.67
N VAL A 47 -10.32 -14.87 -8.20
CA VAL A 47 -10.58 -14.62 -6.78
C VAL A 47 -10.27 -15.84 -5.93
N MET A 48 -10.78 -17.02 -6.31
CA MET A 48 -10.52 -18.26 -5.57
C MET A 48 -9.04 -18.64 -5.57
N GLY A 49 -8.34 -18.51 -6.70
CA GLY A 49 -6.91 -18.80 -6.78
C GLY A 49 -6.05 -17.81 -5.98
N HIS A 50 -6.47 -16.55 -5.89
CA HIS A 50 -5.84 -15.52 -5.08
C HIS A 50 -5.94 -15.87 -3.58
N GLU A 51 -7.15 -16.19 -3.11
CA GLU A 51 -7.39 -16.64 -1.73
C GLU A 51 -6.62 -17.94 -1.37
N LEU A 52 -6.55 -18.87 -2.31
CA LEU A 52 -5.72 -20.07 -2.17
C LEU A 52 -4.22 -19.74 -2.15
N GLY A 53 -3.79 -18.72 -2.89
CA GLY A 53 -2.42 -18.20 -2.87
C GLY A 53 -2.04 -17.73 -1.47
N HIS A 54 -2.89 -16.94 -0.81
CA HIS A 54 -2.67 -16.53 0.58
C HIS A 54 -2.48 -17.72 1.53
N HIS A 55 -3.27 -18.79 1.35
CA HIS A 55 -3.12 -20.00 2.15
C HIS A 55 -1.83 -20.77 1.84
N VAL A 56 -1.52 -21.00 0.56
CA VAL A 56 -0.37 -21.81 0.12
C VAL A 56 0.95 -21.15 0.50
N TYR A 57 1.03 -19.82 0.43
CA TYR A 57 2.21 -19.05 0.79
C TYR A 57 2.24 -18.65 2.28
N ASP A 58 1.29 -19.13 3.07
CA ASP A 58 1.18 -18.89 4.51
C ASP A 58 1.18 -17.40 4.88
N HIS A 59 0.52 -16.58 4.06
CA HIS A 59 0.52 -15.13 4.25
C HIS A 59 -0.15 -14.74 5.59
N HIS A 60 -1.17 -15.49 6.02
CA HIS A 60 -1.85 -15.19 7.28
C HIS A 60 -1.07 -15.61 8.54
N ALA A 61 0.11 -16.23 8.42
CA ALA A 61 0.99 -16.49 9.56
C ALA A 61 1.48 -15.21 10.25
N ILE A 62 1.53 -14.10 9.51
CA ILE A 62 1.77 -12.76 10.06
C ILE A 62 0.42 -12.03 10.10
N PRO A 63 -0.25 -11.91 11.27
CA PRO A 63 -1.56 -11.30 11.36
C PRO A 63 -1.45 -9.77 11.38
N ILE A 64 -1.09 -9.17 10.24
CA ILE A 64 -0.80 -7.73 10.11
C ILE A 64 -1.95 -6.86 10.63
N GLY A 65 -3.20 -7.18 10.28
CA GLY A 65 -4.38 -6.49 10.79
C GLY A 65 -4.45 -6.44 12.31
N TYR A 66 -4.14 -7.55 12.98
CA TYR A 66 -4.10 -7.62 14.43
C TYR A 66 -2.90 -6.85 15.01
N LEU A 67 -1.72 -6.95 14.39
CA LEU A 67 -0.53 -6.25 14.84
C LEU A 67 -0.69 -4.73 14.74
N LEU A 68 -1.19 -4.23 13.62
CA LEU A 68 -1.35 -2.78 13.39
C LEU A 68 -2.52 -2.18 14.18
N ARG A 69 -3.61 -2.92 14.39
CA ARG A 69 -4.79 -2.48 15.18
C ARG A 69 -4.74 -2.84 16.67
N GLY A 70 -3.72 -3.58 17.11
CA GLY A 70 -3.56 -4.03 18.48
C GLY A 70 -3.45 -2.87 19.48
N LYS A 71 -3.71 -3.16 20.77
CA LYS A 71 -3.52 -2.16 21.85
C LYS A 71 -2.06 -1.72 21.98
N GLU A 72 -1.13 -2.61 21.63
CA GLU A 72 0.28 -2.31 21.50
C GLU A 72 0.58 -2.17 20.01
N HIS A 73 0.77 -0.93 19.56
CA HIS A 73 1.22 -0.70 18.19
C HIS A 73 2.67 -1.15 18.04
N PRO A 74 3.03 -1.77 16.90
CA PRO A 74 4.42 -2.08 16.60
C PRO A 74 5.24 -0.80 16.53
N ASP A 75 6.56 -0.97 16.64
CA ASP A 75 7.47 0.12 16.32
C ASP A 75 7.22 0.62 14.88
N PRO A 76 7.31 1.93 14.58
CA PRO A 76 7.01 2.41 13.24
C PRO A 76 7.87 1.80 12.14
N GLN A 77 9.14 1.45 12.40
CA GLN A 77 9.94 0.77 11.40
C GLN A 77 9.33 -0.59 11.04
N LEU A 78 8.94 -1.36 12.05
CA LEU A 78 8.23 -2.62 11.85
C LEU A 78 6.88 -2.40 11.16
N ALA A 79 6.13 -1.34 11.50
CA ALA A 79 4.86 -1.03 10.82
C ALA A 79 5.07 -0.82 9.32
N LEU A 80 6.09 -0.05 8.93
CA LEU A 80 6.43 0.18 7.52
C LEU A 80 6.86 -1.11 6.80
N GLU A 81 7.66 -1.95 7.46
CA GLU A 81 8.07 -3.26 6.94
C GLU A 81 6.88 -4.21 6.77
N LEU A 82 5.93 -4.23 7.71
CA LEU A 82 4.70 -5.02 7.61
C LEU A 82 3.83 -4.54 6.44
N PHE A 83 3.70 -3.23 6.23
CA PHE A 83 3.00 -2.71 5.06
C PHE A 83 3.67 -3.12 3.74
N ALA A 84 5.00 -3.05 3.68
CA ALA A 84 5.76 -3.53 2.50
C ALA A 84 5.53 -5.02 2.26
N TRP A 85 5.64 -5.83 3.32
CA TRP A 85 5.37 -7.27 3.26
C TRP A 85 3.94 -7.55 2.76
N SER A 86 2.93 -6.81 3.25
CA SER A 86 1.53 -6.97 2.84
C SER A 86 1.35 -6.76 1.33
N ARG A 87 2.02 -5.74 0.76
CA ARG A 87 1.97 -5.50 -0.68
C ARG A 87 2.60 -6.63 -1.49
N TYR A 88 3.73 -7.17 -1.04
CA TYR A 88 4.35 -8.32 -1.69
C TYR A 88 3.48 -9.58 -1.63
N ALA A 89 2.81 -9.81 -0.49
CA ALA A 89 1.88 -10.93 -0.31
C ALA A 89 0.70 -10.87 -1.30
N GLU A 90 0.19 -9.67 -1.59
CA GLU A 90 -0.87 -9.49 -2.60
C GLU A 90 -0.37 -9.81 -4.01
N ILE A 91 0.89 -9.44 -4.36
CA ILE A 91 1.47 -9.74 -5.67
C ILE A 91 1.69 -11.25 -5.87
N SER A 92 2.18 -11.97 -4.85
CA SER A 92 2.32 -13.43 -4.94
C SER A 92 0.95 -14.12 -5.00
N ALA A 93 -0.04 -13.68 -4.22
CA ALA A 93 -1.40 -14.19 -4.29
C ALA A 93 -2.06 -13.92 -5.66
N ASP A 94 -1.85 -12.73 -6.24
CA ASP A 94 -2.29 -12.40 -7.60
C ASP A 94 -1.73 -13.33 -8.65
N ARG A 95 -0.45 -13.68 -8.57
CA ARG A 95 0.18 -14.65 -9.49
C ARG A 95 -0.47 -16.02 -9.37
N ALA A 96 -0.80 -16.48 -8.16
CA ALA A 96 -1.54 -17.73 -7.95
C ALA A 96 -2.95 -17.66 -8.56
N GLY A 97 -3.69 -16.58 -8.32
CA GLY A 97 -4.99 -16.32 -8.93
C GLY A 97 -4.94 -16.31 -10.46
N ALA A 98 -3.97 -15.60 -11.03
CA ALA A 98 -3.71 -15.53 -12.46
C ALA A 98 -3.40 -16.89 -13.05
N HIS A 99 -2.56 -17.67 -12.39
CA HIS A 99 -2.25 -19.03 -12.80
C HIS A 99 -3.48 -19.94 -12.79
N CYS A 100 -4.40 -19.79 -11.84
CA CYS A 100 -5.66 -20.54 -11.84
C CYS A 100 -6.66 -20.07 -12.91
N ALA A 101 -6.72 -18.77 -13.19
CA ALA A 101 -7.67 -18.18 -14.14
C ALA A 101 -7.28 -18.44 -15.60
N GLN A 102 -5.98 -18.35 -15.94
CA GLN A 102 -5.44 -18.45 -17.31
C GLN A 102 -6.12 -17.49 -18.30
N ASP A 103 -6.56 -16.32 -17.81
CA ASP A 103 -7.24 -15.27 -18.58
C ASP A 103 -6.93 -13.90 -17.98
N MET A 104 -5.94 -13.20 -18.55
CA MET A 104 -5.51 -11.89 -18.03
C MET A 104 -6.58 -10.80 -18.19
N SER A 105 -7.50 -10.94 -19.14
CA SER A 105 -8.61 -10.00 -19.29
C SER A 105 -9.56 -10.14 -18.10
N ALA A 106 -9.92 -11.38 -17.73
CA ALA A 106 -10.74 -11.65 -16.56
C ALA A 106 -10.05 -11.24 -15.25
N VAL A 107 -8.75 -11.47 -15.12
CA VAL A 107 -7.98 -11.03 -13.95
C VAL A 107 -8.03 -9.52 -13.76
N ALA A 108 -7.71 -8.76 -14.81
CA ALA A 108 -7.73 -7.30 -14.72
C ALA A 108 -9.15 -6.74 -14.51
N GLN A 109 -10.15 -7.34 -15.16
CA GLN A 109 -11.56 -6.99 -14.93
C GLN A 109 -11.99 -7.27 -13.49
N SER A 110 -11.51 -8.36 -12.88
CA SER A 110 -11.78 -8.70 -11.47
C SER A 110 -11.22 -7.62 -10.55
N LEU A 111 -9.95 -7.23 -10.73
CA LEU A 111 -9.31 -6.18 -9.95
C LEU A 111 -10.01 -4.82 -10.13
N PHE A 112 -10.45 -4.50 -11.35
CA PHE A 112 -11.25 -3.30 -11.60
C PHE A 112 -12.61 -3.32 -10.87
N LYS A 113 -13.31 -4.47 -10.87
CA LYS A 113 -14.59 -4.62 -10.16
C LYS A 113 -14.41 -4.52 -8.65
N LEU A 114 -13.35 -5.13 -8.12
CA LEU A 114 -13.02 -5.06 -6.70
C LEU A 114 -12.74 -3.62 -6.25
N SER A 115 -11.99 -2.83 -7.04
CA SER A 115 -11.66 -1.45 -6.68
C SER A 115 -12.80 -0.46 -6.91
N SER A 116 -13.59 -0.64 -7.97
CA SER A 116 -14.63 0.33 -8.36
C SER A 116 -16.04 -0.01 -7.89
N GLY A 117 -16.30 -1.27 -7.56
CA GLY A 117 -17.66 -1.79 -7.34
C GLY A 117 -18.51 -1.89 -8.61
N LEU A 118 -17.98 -1.53 -9.78
CA LEU A 118 -18.76 -1.41 -11.01
C LEU A 118 -18.87 -2.75 -11.76
N THR A 119 -20.07 -3.31 -11.78
CA THR A 119 -20.41 -4.54 -12.55
C THR A 119 -21.37 -4.29 -13.70
N SER A 120 -21.87 -3.06 -13.83
CA SER A 120 -22.89 -2.72 -14.83
C SER A 120 -22.33 -2.66 -16.24
N LYS A 121 -23.17 -2.94 -17.24
CA LYS A 121 -22.83 -2.80 -18.67
C LYS A 121 -22.76 -1.35 -19.15
N VAL A 122 -23.06 -0.38 -18.29
CA VAL A 122 -23.03 1.06 -18.63
C VAL A 122 -21.60 1.55 -18.77
N VAL A 123 -20.68 1.00 -17.97
CA VAL A 123 -19.26 1.32 -18.01
C VAL A 123 -18.53 0.17 -18.71
N GLN A 124 -17.74 0.50 -19.73
CA GLN A 124 -16.89 -0.45 -20.43
C GLN A 124 -15.48 -0.35 -19.89
N PHE A 125 -14.95 -1.47 -19.41
CA PHE A 125 -13.58 -1.56 -18.95
C PHE A 125 -12.63 -1.66 -20.15
N SER A 126 -11.53 -0.92 -20.08
CA SER A 126 -10.43 -0.97 -21.04
C SER A 126 -9.15 -1.28 -20.26
N LEU A 127 -8.57 -2.47 -20.53
CA LEU A 127 -7.35 -2.91 -19.88
C LEU A 127 -6.18 -1.95 -20.16
N ASP A 128 -6.08 -1.50 -21.41
CA ASP A 128 -4.98 -0.63 -21.84
C ASP A 128 -5.08 0.73 -21.12
N ASP A 129 -6.27 1.32 -21.02
CA ASP A 129 -6.46 2.57 -20.28
C ASP A 129 -6.20 2.40 -18.78
N PHE A 130 -6.60 1.27 -18.20
CA PHE A 130 -6.38 0.97 -16.78
C PHE A 130 -4.90 0.83 -16.43
N VAL A 131 -4.12 0.21 -17.33
CA VAL A 131 -2.66 0.06 -17.15
C VAL A 131 -1.93 1.36 -17.43
N ALA A 132 -2.35 2.11 -18.46
CA ALA A 132 -1.77 3.40 -18.81
C ALA A 132 -1.83 4.41 -17.66
N GLN A 133 -2.84 4.31 -16.78
CA GLN A 133 -2.90 5.13 -15.56
C GLN A 133 -1.64 4.99 -14.69
N VAL A 134 -1.03 3.80 -14.61
CA VAL A 134 0.23 3.63 -13.85
C VAL A 134 1.38 4.34 -14.56
N ASP A 135 1.42 4.29 -15.88
CA ASP A 135 2.46 4.95 -16.67
C ASP A 135 2.35 6.47 -16.59
N ASP A 136 1.14 7.02 -16.70
CA ASP A 136 0.85 8.46 -16.55
C ASP A 136 1.20 8.97 -15.15
N MET A 137 1.08 8.12 -14.13
CA MET A 137 1.50 8.45 -12.76
C MET A 137 3.02 8.34 -12.54
N MET A 138 3.71 7.56 -13.38
CA MET A 138 5.16 7.35 -13.31
C MET A 138 5.96 8.39 -14.04
N VAL A 139 5.45 8.80 -15.20
CA VAL A 139 5.95 9.95 -15.93
C VAL A 139 5.37 11.15 -15.20
N GLY A 140 6.14 11.76 -14.29
CA GLY A 140 5.70 12.89 -13.47
C GLY A 140 5.34 14.12 -14.29
N ASP A 141 4.22 14.07 -15.01
CA ASP A 141 3.63 15.22 -15.65
C ASP A 141 2.99 16.07 -14.56
N THR A 142 3.69 17.17 -14.25
CA THR A 142 3.27 18.21 -13.30
C THR A 142 1.92 18.85 -13.66
N ASN A 143 1.34 18.52 -14.81
CA ASN A 143 0.03 19.03 -15.27
C ASN A 143 -1.11 18.01 -15.17
N ALA A 144 -0.84 16.75 -14.82
CA ALA A 144 -1.90 15.76 -14.61
C ALA A 144 -2.57 16.05 -13.26
N ARG A 145 -3.88 16.34 -13.28
CA ARG A 145 -4.65 16.54 -12.04
C ARG A 145 -4.47 15.32 -11.13
N PRO A 146 -4.10 15.49 -9.85
CA PRO A 146 -4.07 14.38 -8.91
C PRO A 146 -5.46 13.76 -8.86
N GLN A 147 -5.56 12.53 -9.38
CA GLN A 147 -6.83 11.80 -9.36
C GLN A 147 -7.06 11.21 -7.96
N SER A 148 -8.31 11.04 -7.58
CA SER A 148 -8.69 10.41 -6.30
C SER A 148 -8.12 9.00 -6.11
N SER A 149 -7.69 8.35 -7.19
CA SER A 149 -7.10 7.01 -7.24
C SER A 149 -5.70 6.88 -6.63
N GLN A 150 -5.01 8.00 -6.36
CA GLN A 150 -3.64 7.93 -5.85
C GLN A 150 -3.58 7.56 -4.36
N ALA A 151 -4.65 7.82 -3.59
CA ALA A 151 -4.69 7.47 -2.17
C ALA A 151 -4.73 5.96 -1.92
N ASP A 152 -5.30 5.21 -2.86
CA ASP A 152 -5.39 3.75 -2.81
C ASP A 152 -4.03 3.06 -2.95
N TRP A 153 -2.96 3.77 -3.33
CA TRP A 153 -1.58 3.23 -3.44
C TRP A 153 -1.06 2.69 -2.13
N PHE A 154 -1.44 3.33 -1.04
CA PHE A 154 -0.98 3.03 0.31
C PHE A 154 -2.06 2.33 1.13
N SER A 155 -3.13 1.87 0.49
CA SER A 155 -4.08 0.97 1.12
C SER A 155 -3.43 -0.40 1.36
N THR A 156 -4.01 -1.15 2.28
CA THR A 156 -3.54 -2.49 2.67
C THR A 156 -3.72 -3.51 1.57
N HIS A 157 -4.65 -3.25 0.65
CA HIS A 157 -4.65 -3.81 -0.69
C HIS A 157 -4.01 -2.79 -1.65
N PRO A 158 -2.85 -3.10 -2.28
CA PRO A 158 -2.17 -2.17 -3.16
C PRO A 158 -3.07 -1.78 -4.33
N PHE A 159 -2.93 -0.53 -4.77
CA PHE A 159 -3.65 0.05 -5.90
C PHE A 159 -3.75 -0.91 -7.09
N SER A 160 -4.98 -1.20 -7.49
CA SER A 160 -5.27 -2.26 -8.47
C SER A 160 -4.55 -2.10 -9.82
N PRO A 161 -4.36 -0.90 -10.38
CA PRO A 161 -3.52 -0.73 -11.57
C PRO A 161 -2.06 -1.18 -11.41
N LEU A 162 -1.43 -0.97 -10.24
CA LEU A 162 -0.05 -1.43 -10.01
C LEU A 162 0.01 -2.96 -9.96
N ARG A 163 -0.97 -3.59 -9.30
CA ARG A 163 -1.14 -5.04 -9.29
C ARG A 163 -1.31 -5.60 -10.71
N VAL A 164 -2.14 -4.96 -11.54
CA VAL A 164 -2.29 -5.33 -12.96
C VAL A 164 -0.97 -5.17 -13.71
N LYS A 165 -0.19 -4.11 -13.47
CA LYS A 165 1.12 -3.94 -14.12
C LYS A 165 2.12 -5.03 -13.71
N ALA A 166 2.16 -5.41 -12.43
CA ALA A 166 2.96 -6.53 -11.96
C ALA A 166 2.50 -7.87 -12.59
N LEU A 167 1.19 -8.06 -12.75
CA LEU A 167 0.62 -9.22 -13.45
C LEU A 167 0.98 -9.24 -14.94
N LYS A 168 1.06 -8.09 -15.63
CA LYS A 168 1.55 -8.03 -17.02
C LYS A 168 3.03 -8.39 -17.15
N LEU A 169 3.85 -8.11 -16.13
CA LEU A 169 5.21 -8.62 -16.09
C LEU A 169 5.21 -10.14 -15.92
N PHE A 170 4.35 -10.65 -15.02
CA PHE A 170 4.21 -12.09 -14.78
C PHE A 170 3.72 -12.86 -16.02
N GLU A 171 2.72 -12.33 -16.74
CA GLU A 171 2.19 -12.90 -17.98
C GLU A 171 3.28 -13.12 -19.04
N LYS A 172 4.26 -12.19 -19.12
CA LYS A 172 5.39 -12.25 -20.04
C LYS A 172 6.53 -13.15 -19.56
N SER A 173 6.45 -13.68 -18.34
CA SER A 173 7.52 -14.48 -17.75
C SER A 173 7.38 -15.95 -18.07
N GLU A 174 8.50 -16.68 -17.97
CA GLU A 174 8.56 -18.14 -18.15
C GLU A 174 7.71 -18.92 -17.14
N LEU A 175 7.25 -18.26 -16.06
CA LEU A 175 6.38 -18.86 -15.05
C LEU A 175 4.91 -18.90 -15.46
N TYR A 176 4.53 -18.15 -16.50
CA TYR A 176 3.15 -18.07 -16.99
C TYR A 176 3.00 -18.57 -18.43
N THR A 177 3.96 -18.24 -19.31
CA THR A 177 3.91 -18.59 -20.74
C THR A 177 5.09 -19.47 -21.15
N GLU A 178 4.87 -20.31 -22.16
CA GLU A 178 5.90 -21.17 -22.78
C GLU A 178 6.58 -20.50 -24.00
N ASP A 179 6.39 -19.19 -24.19
CA ASP A 179 7.04 -18.44 -25.28
C ASP A 179 8.58 -18.48 -25.15
N GLN A 180 9.27 -18.65 -26.27
CA GLN A 180 10.74 -18.65 -26.33
C GLN A 180 11.35 -17.29 -25.96
N ASN A 181 10.57 -16.20 -26.09
CA ASN A 181 10.97 -14.86 -25.68
C ASN A 181 10.49 -14.49 -24.27
N ALA A 182 10.03 -15.46 -23.48
CA ALA A 182 9.58 -15.20 -22.13
C ALA A 182 10.71 -14.61 -21.27
N THR A 183 10.32 -13.66 -20.41
CA THR A 183 11.22 -13.03 -19.46
C THR A 183 11.59 -14.03 -18.37
N THR A 184 12.84 -14.04 -17.93
CA THR A 184 13.28 -14.96 -16.87
C THR A 184 12.59 -14.65 -15.54
N ALA A 185 12.49 -15.63 -14.65
CA ALA A 185 11.98 -15.38 -13.30
C ALA A 185 12.79 -14.29 -12.56
N ALA A 186 14.10 -14.22 -12.78
CA ALA A 186 14.94 -13.19 -12.16
C ALA A 186 14.60 -11.78 -12.66
N ASP A 187 14.43 -11.60 -13.97
CA ASP A 187 14.08 -10.31 -14.56
C ASP A 187 12.66 -9.86 -14.18
N LEU A 188 11.72 -10.82 -14.04
CA LEU A 188 10.40 -10.57 -13.48
C LEU A 188 10.51 -9.95 -12.08
N GLU A 189 11.28 -10.56 -11.19
CA GLU A 189 11.41 -10.04 -9.81
C GLU A 189 12.10 -8.67 -9.78
N VAL A 190 13.09 -8.42 -10.63
CA VAL A 190 13.68 -7.08 -10.77
C VAL A 190 12.62 -6.05 -11.20
N GLY A 191 11.78 -6.40 -12.17
CA GLY A 191 10.69 -5.54 -12.63
C GLY A 191 9.64 -5.26 -11.55
N VAL A 192 9.22 -6.29 -10.81
CA VAL A 192 8.26 -6.16 -9.72
C VAL A 192 8.85 -5.36 -8.55
N GLN A 193 10.11 -5.60 -8.20
CA GLN A 193 10.81 -4.80 -7.20
C GLN A 193 10.89 -3.33 -7.62
N ALA A 194 11.19 -3.04 -8.89
CA ALA A 194 11.20 -1.66 -9.37
C ALA A 194 9.82 -1.00 -9.24
N LEU A 195 8.73 -1.71 -9.53
CA LEU A 195 7.37 -1.22 -9.34
C LEU A 195 7.03 -0.98 -7.86
N LEU A 196 7.37 -1.91 -6.97
CA LEU A 196 7.03 -1.79 -5.55
C LEU A 196 7.93 -0.81 -4.80
N SER A 197 9.16 -0.58 -5.27
CA SER A 197 10.10 0.38 -4.68
C SER A 197 9.56 1.81 -4.58
N LEU A 198 8.54 2.13 -5.40
CA LEU A 198 7.81 3.41 -5.38
C LEU A 198 6.99 3.62 -4.11
N MET A 199 6.63 2.52 -3.46
CA MET A 199 5.78 2.46 -2.26
C MET A 199 6.53 1.81 -1.10
N GLU A 200 7.85 1.74 -1.17
CA GLU A 200 8.68 1.21 -0.10
C GLU A 200 9.48 2.32 0.56
N PRO A 201 9.72 2.21 1.88
CA PRO A 201 10.53 3.15 2.63
C PRO A 201 12.05 2.95 2.34
N SER A 202 12.42 2.55 1.12
CA SER A 202 13.81 2.32 0.69
C SER A 202 14.68 3.58 0.85
N TYR A 203 14.06 4.76 0.79
CA TYR A 203 14.73 6.03 1.03
C TYR A 203 15.24 6.20 2.46
N LEU A 204 14.80 5.39 3.42
CA LEU A 204 15.33 5.42 4.79
C LEU A 204 16.80 4.95 4.85
N GLU A 205 17.19 4.04 3.97
CA GLU A 205 18.54 3.45 3.95
C GLU A 205 19.41 3.96 2.78
N ALA A 206 18.77 4.44 1.70
CA ALA A 206 19.46 4.85 0.49
C ALA A 206 20.40 6.05 0.70
N LYS A 207 21.59 6.03 0.10
CA LYS A 207 22.62 7.07 0.25
C LYS A 207 22.61 8.13 -0.85
N THR A 208 21.45 8.36 -1.49
CA THR A 208 21.31 9.37 -2.54
C THR A 208 20.88 10.72 -1.96
N ASP A 209 21.19 11.81 -2.66
CA ASP A 209 20.78 13.16 -2.26
C ASP A 209 19.25 13.28 -2.16
N THR A 210 18.51 12.63 -3.06
CA THR A 210 17.05 12.58 -3.05
C THR A 210 16.53 11.89 -1.79
N ALA A 211 17.09 10.73 -1.44
CA ALA A 211 16.71 10.01 -0.23
C ALA A 211 17.06 10.81 1.04
N GLU A 212 18.19 11.54 1.03
CA GLU A 212 18.55 12.42 2.12
C GLU A 212 17.55 13.58 2.29
N ALA A 213 17.10 14.22 1.20
CA ALA A 213 16.08 15.25 1.25
C ALA A 213 14.76 14.72 1.83
N MET A 214 14.32 13.54 1.37
CA MET A 214 13.13 12.86 1.90
C MET A 214 13.24 12.56 3.40
N ARG A 215 14.38 12.01 3.86
CA ARG A 215 14.62 11.76 5.30
C ARG A 215 14.63 13.04 6.12
N ARG A 216 15.23 14.12 5.61
CA ARG A 216 15.27 15.43 6.28
C ARG A 216 13.87 16.03 6.40
N LEU A 217 13.01 15.85 5.40
CA LEU A 217 11.62 16.28 5.47
C LEU A 217 10.84 15.42 6.46
N LEU A 218 10.95 14.08 6.39
CA LEU A 218 10.31 13.18 7.34
C LEU A 218 10.66 13.56 8.78
N PHE A 219 11.95 13.74 9.08
CA PHE A 219 12.43 14.18 10.39
C PHE A 219 11.80 15.50 10.83
N ALA A 220 11.84 16.53 9.97
CA ALA A 220 11.30 17.85 10.31
C ALA A 220 9.78 17.82 10.50
N GLY A 221 9.07 17.13 9.63
CA GLY A 221 7.62 17.02 9.68
C GLY A 221 7.15 16.29 10.93
N LEU A 222 7.82 15.21 11.34
CA LEU A 222 7.50 14.52 12.59
C LEU A 222 7.68 15.39 13.83
N ILE A 223 8.74 16.20 13.87
CA ILE A 223 8.98 17.14 14.96
C ILE A 223 7.90 18.22 14.99
N THR A 224 7.54 18.78 13.83
CA THR A 224 6.50 19.82 13.75
C THR A 224 5.13 19.28 14.13
N VAL A 225 4.78 18.08 13.65
CA VAL A 225 3.52 17.41 14.00
C VAL A 225 3.47 17.10 15.49
N ALA A 226 4.51 16.51 16.06
CA ALA A 226 4.54 16.18 17.49
C ALA A 226 4.53 17.44 18.38
N ASP A 227 5.11 18.55 17.94
CA ASP A 227 5.10 19.82 18.68
C ASP A 227 3.83 20.66 18.43
N ALA A 228 2.89 20.21 17.59
CA ALA A 228 1.67 20.95 17.27
C ALA A 228 0.80 21.26 18.51
N THR A 229 0.95 20.46 19.58
CA THR A 229 0.24 20.67 20.85
C THR A 229 1.02 21.50 21.89
N ASN A 230 2.05 22.23 21.47
CA ASN A 230 2.98 23.03 22.30
C ASN A 230 3.81 22.16 23.26
N GLY A 231 4.45 21.14 22.70
CA GLY A 231 5.39 20.28 23.40
C GLY A 231 5.26 18.81 22.97
N ILE A 232 6.40 18.15 22.87
CA ILE A 232 6.48 16.74 22.47
C ILE A 232 6.34 15.84 23.71
N SER A 233 5.39 14.91 23.68
CA SER A 233 5.18 13.97 24.78
C SER A 233 6.33 12.96 24.92
N LYS A 234 6.50 12.39 26.12
CA LYS A 234 7.49 11.31 26.36
C LYS A 234 7.22 10.05 25.51
N LYS A 235 6.00 9.85 25.03
CA LYS A 235 5.65 8.73 24.16
C LYS A 235 6.15 8.99 22.73
N GLU A 236 5.86 10.17 22.20
CA GLU A 236 6.35 10.62 20.89
C GLU A 236 7.88 10.63 20.83
N LEU A 237 8.55 11.13 21.87
CA LEU A 237 10.01 11.10 21.94
C LEU A 237 10.57 9.67 21.89
N LYS A 238 9.94 8.72 22.56
CA LYS A 238 10.37 7.32 22.51
C LYS A 238 10.19 6.71 21.13
N VAL A 239 9.07 7.00 20.46
CA VAL A 239 8.82 6.55 19.08
C VAL A 239 9.88 7.13 18.15
N PHE A 240 10.18 8.42 18.30
CA PHE A 240 11.19 9.13 17.53
C PHE A 240 12.60 8.57 17.74
N GLU A 241 13.01 8.35 18.99
CA GLU A 241 14.31 7.77 19.34
C GLU A 241 14.49 6.33 18.88
N LYS A 242 13.41 5.53 18.86
CA LYS A 242 13.50 4.17 18.33
C LYS A 242 13.77 4.17 16.82
N PHE A 243 13.14 5.09 16.09
CA PHE A 243 13.26 5.16 14.64
C PHE A 243 14.56 5.83 14.16
N PHE A 244 14.90 7.01 14.69
CA PHE A 244 16.10 7.76 14.27
C PHE A 244 17.34 7.44 15.11
N GLY A 245 17.19 6.67 16.18
CA GLY A 245 18.24 6.34 17.14
C GLY A 245 18.21 7.21 18.40
N LYS A 246 18.73 6.64 19.49
CA LYS A 246 18.67 7.16 20.88
C LYS A 246 19.21 8.58 21.09
N TYR A 247 19.96 9.13 20.13
CA TYR A 247 20.55 10.48 20.21
C TYR A 247 20.10 11.39 19.08
N ALA A 248 19.08 11.01 18.31
CA ALA A 248 18.55 11.84 17.22
C ALA A 248 17.78 13.05 17.75
N PHE A 249 17.09 12.89 18.87
CA PHE A 249 16.51 14.00 19.62
C PHE A 249 17.45 14.38 20.76
N THR A 250 17.92 15.62 20.79
CA THR A 250 18.78 16.14 21.86
C THR A 250 18.23 17.47 22.34
N ASP A 251 18.53 17.85 23.60
CA ASP A 251 18.13 19.16 24.16
C ASP A 251 18.69 20.38 23.38
N LYS A 252 19.56 20.13 22.39
CA LYS A 252 20.12 21.14 21.49
C LYS A 252 19.33 21.31 20.19
N LEU A 253 18.27 20.51 19.98
CA LEU A 253 17.46 20.58 18.78
C LEU A 253 16.64 21.88 18.79
N ASP A 254 16.88 22.74 17.81
CA ASP A 254 16.15 24.00 17.65
C ASP A 254 14.84 23.75 16.89
N ILE A 255 13.77 23.46 17.64
CA ILE A 255 12.43 23.15 17.11
C ILE A 255 11.89 24.33 16.29
N GLU A 256 12.10 25.57 16.76
CA GLU A 256 11.67 26.78 16.06
C GLU A 256 12.36 26.93 14.71
N LYS A 257 13.66 26.65 14.64
CA LYS A 257 14.38 26.62 13.37
C LYS A 257 13.87 25.51 12.46
N ILE A 258 13.57 24.32 12.98
CA ILE A 258 13.01 23.22 12.19
C ILE A 258 11.70 23.65 11.53
N LYS A 259 10.75 24.20 12.30
CA LYS A 259 9.47 24.73 11.80
C LYS A 259 9.67 25.78 10.72
N ARG A 260 10.57 26.74 10.94
CA ARG A 260 10.89 27.79 9.95
C ARG A 260 11.50 27.27 8.65
N THR A 261 12.14 26.10 8.68
CA THR A 261 12.75 25.48 7.50
C THR A 261 11.86 24.42 6.85
N LEU A 262 10.67 24.15 7.39
CA LEU A 262 9.80 23.09 6.89
C LEU A 262 9.40 23.35 5.42
N ASP A 263 8.93 24.55 5.10
CA ASP A 263 8.53 24.93 3.74
C ASP A 263 9.67 24.81 2.73
N GLN A 264 10.89 25.16 3.15
CA GLN A 264 12.08 25.01 2.31
C GLN A 264 12.38 23.52 2.04
N ARG A 265 12.23 22.65 3.05
CA ARG A 265 12.42 21.20 2.90
C ARG A 265 11.35 20.58 2.00
N MET A 266 10.10 21.03 2.12
CA MET A 266 9.01 20.61 1.22
C MET A 266 9.32 20.99 -0.22
N ALA A 267 9.73 22.23 -0.47
CA ALA A 267 10.13 22.70 -1.80
C ALA A 267 11.32 21.90 -2.37
N GLU A 268 12.31 21.58 -1.53
CA GLU A 268 13.47 20.76 -1.94
C GLU A 268 13.04 19.34 -2.34
N VAL A 269 12.15 18.70 -1.55
CA VAL A 269 11.63 17.37 -1.88
C VAL A 269 10.81 17.42 -3.17
N THR A 270 9.88 18.37 -3.30
CA THR A 270 9.05 18.55 -4.50
C THR A 270 9.89 18.73 -5.77
N ALA A 271 11.03 19.41 -5.69
CA ALA A 271 11.93 19.63 -6.83
C ALA A 271 12.75 18.37 -7.23
N ARG A 272 12.96 17.42 -6.31
CA ARG A 272 13.88 16.28 -6.50
C ARG A 272 13.19 14.93 -6.63
N THR A 273 11.89 14.86 -6.37
CA THR A 273 11.13 13.60 -6.25
C THR A 273 9.93 13.53 -7.18
N SER A 274 9.57 12.30 -7.55
CA SER A 274 8.31 12.00 -8.23
C SER A 274 7.13 12.09 -7.25
N GLN A 275 5.91 12.20 -7.77
CA GLN A 275 4.70 12.26 -6.94
C GLN A 275 4.58 11.05 -5.98
N PRO A 276 4.82 9.79 -6.40
CA PRO A 276 4.75 8.65 -5.48
C PRO A 276 5.76 8.70 -4.33
N GLN A 277 6.97 9.22 -4.59
CA GLN A 277 7.96 9.43 -3.54
C GLN A 277 7.51 10.47 -2.51
N ARG A 278 6.83 11.54 -2.95
CA ARG A 278 6.24 12.54 -2.02
C ARG A 278 5.15 11.91 -1.17
N MET A 279 4.29 11.11 -1.81
CA MET A 279 3.22 10.38 -1.12
C MET A 279 3.77 9.37 -0.11
N GLN A 280 4.87 8.69 -0.43
CA GLN A 280 5.58 7.82 0.51
C GLN A 280 6.00 8.56 1.77
N VAL A 281 6.62 9.74 1.63
CA VAL A 281 7.06 10.53 2.79
C VAL A 281 5.87 10.94 3.65
N LEU A 282 4.76 11.36 3.03
CA LEU A 282 3.54 11.73 3.77
C LEU A 282 2.89 10.52 4.45
N HIS A 283 2.85 9.36 3.78
CA HIS A 283 2.34 8.11 4.33
C HIS A 283 3.12 7.66 5.57
N ASP A 284 4.46 7.67 5.47
CA ASP A 284 5.32 7.24 6.56
C ASP A 284 5.22 8.18 7.76
N LEU A 285 5.03 9.48 7.48
CA LEU A 285 4.80 10.49 8.48
C LEU A 285 3.43 10.29 9.18
N CYS A 286 2.37 9.96 8.43
CA CYS A 286 1.07 9.59 9.01
C CYS A 286 1.18 8.33 9.89
N THR A 287 1.83 7.29 9.39
CA THR A 287 2.03 6.02 10.11
C THR A 287 2.76 6.24 11.44
N MET A 288 3.81 7.04 11.43
CA MET A 288 4.57 7.39 12.64
C MET A 288 3.80 8.28 13.61
N ALA A 289 3.04 9.26 13.11
CA ALA A 289 2.20 10.10 13.94
C ALA A 289 1.13 9.27 14.68
N GLN A 290 0.55 8.26 14.01
CA GLN A 290 -0.45 7.38 14.60
C GLN A 290 0.07 6.44 15.69
N ALA A 291 1.38 6.16 15.73
CA ALA A 291 1.97 5.20 16.66
C ALA A 291 1.71 5.51 18.15
N ASN A 292 1.26 6.74 18.46
CA ASN A 292 0.88 7.15 19.82
C ASN A 292 -0.61 6.95 20.17
N GLY A 293 -1.38 6.26 19.33
CA GLY A 293 -2.78 5.93 19.58
C GLY A 293 -3.78 6.91 18.97
N GLY A 294 -3.40 7.60 17.88
CA GLY A 294 -4.25 8.52 17.14
C GLY A 294 -3.56 9.84 16.78
N ILE A 295 -4.23 10.65 15.98
CA ILE A 295 -3.77 11.97 15.53
C ILE A 295 -4.72 13.03 16.08
N THR A 296 -4.21 14.04 16.77
CA THR A 296 -5.00 15.17 17.26
C THR A 296 -5.39 16.12 16.13
N GLN A 297 -6.38 17.00 16.35
CA GLN A 297 -6.77 17.98 15.33
C GLN A 297 -5.61 18.90 14.93
N LYS A 298 -4.75 19.30 15.89
CA LYS A 298 -3.61 20.18 15.61
C LYS A 298 -2.51 19.45 14.84
N GLU A 299 -2.22 18.20 15.20
CA GLU A 299 -1.33 17.35 14.40
C GLU A 299 -1.87 17.18 12.98
N ARG A 300 -3.19 17.03 12.82
CA ARG A 300 -3.84 16.94 11.52
C ARG A 300 -3.69 18.21 10.69
N GLU A 301 -3.78 19.39 11.30
CA GLU A 301 -3.55 20.67 10.62
C GLU A 301 -2.11 20.77 10.08
N GLU A 302 -1.11 20.31 10.84
CA GLU A 302 0.28 20.24 10.38
C GLU A 302 0.48 19.21 9.25
N LEU A 303 -0.20 18.06 9.31
CA LEU A 303 -0.19 17.09 8.22
C LEU A 303 -0.80 17.66 6.94
N ASP A 304 -1.93 18.35 7.04
CA ASP A 304 -2.59 19.01 5.92
C ASP A 304 -1.67 20.08 5.30
N HIS A 305 -0.94 20.84 6.12
CA HIS A 305 0.07 21.79 5.65
C HIS A 305 1.20 21.10 4.88
N ILE A 306 1.70 19.97 5.40
CA ILE A 306 2.75 19.18 4.72
C ILE A 306 2.23 18.61 3.40
N ALA A 307 0.99 18.11 3.36
CA ALA A 307 0.36 17.60 2.15
C ALA A 307 0.24 18.68 1.06
N ASP A 308 -0.21 19.88 1.43
CA ASP A 308 -0.30 21.01 0.51
C ASP A 308 1.09 21.40 -0.03
N GLY A 309 2.12 21.44 0.81
CA GLY A 309 3.50 21.75 0.38
C GLY A 309 4.15 20.69 -0.52
N LEU A 310 3.63 19.46 -0.49
CA LEU A 310 4.05 18.34 -1.33
C LEU A 310 3.19 18.16 -2.59
N ASP A 311 2.17 19.00 -2.77
CA ASP A 311 1.17 18.88 -3.85
C ASP A 311 0.41 17.54 -3.80
N ILE A 312 0.00 17.14 -2.60
CA ILE A 312 -0.76 15.90 -2.35
C ILE A 312 -2.15 16.27 -1.82
N PRO A 313 -3.24 15.68 -2.35
CA PRO A 313 -4.58 15.92 -1.82
C PRO A 313 -4.69 15.53 -0.35
N ARG A 314 -5.23 16.41 0.50
CA ARG A 314 -5.43 16.15 1.94
C ARG A 314 -6.29 14.91 2.25
N ALA A 315 -7.14 14.49 1.30
CA ALA A 315 -7.90 13.25 1.40
C ALA A 315 -6.98 12.03 1.58
N PHE A 316 -5.74 12.08 1.08
CA PHE A 316 -4.71 11.07 1.27
C PHE A 316 -4.43 10.77 2.74
N ILE A 317 -4.43 11.79 3.59
CA ILE A 317 -4.18 11.64 5.03
C ILE A 317 -5.34 10.87 5.67
N CYS A 318 -6.59 11.13 5.28
CA CYS A 318 -7.73 10.35 5.79
C CYS A 318 -7.57 8.87 5.47
N HIS A 319 -7.23 8.55 4.21
CA HIS A 319 -7.01 7.17 3.81
C HIS A 319 -5.82 6.57 4.55
N SER A 320 -4.65 7.22 4.58
CA SER A 320 -3.47 6.68 5.29
C SER A 320 -3.73 6.44 6.79
N VAL A 321 -4.57 7.27 7.40
CA VAL A 321 -4.97 7.14 8.81
C VAL A 321 -6.02 6.04 9.01
N ASP A 322 -6.92 5.86 8.04
CA ASP A 322 -8.02 4.89 8.10
C ASP A 322 -7.68 3.52 7.49
N SER A 323 -6.66 3.39 6.62
CA SER A 323 -6.25 2.15 5.93
C SER A 323 -5.92 1.02 6.91
N ALA A 324 -5.51 1.36 8.15
CA ALA A 324 -5.33 0.37 9.21
C ALA A 324 -6.64 -0.37 9.57
N LYS A 325 -7.81 0.17 9.22
CA LYS A 325 -9.13 -0.41 9.52
C LYS A 325 -9.57 -1.46 8.51
N ASP A 326 -9.09 -1.41 7.26
CA ASP A 326 -9.55 -2.27 6.14
C ASP A 326 -8.84 -3.64 6.08
N LEU A 327 -8.02 -3.99 7.07
CA LEU A 327 -7.29 -5.27 7.18
C LEU A 327 -8.16 -6.46 7.64
N ASP A 328 -9.45 -6.49 7.30
CA ASP A 328 -10.38 -7.59 7.66
C ASP A 328 -11.01 -8.26 6.42
#